data_AF-A0A9E2XHR1-F1
#
_entry.id   AF-A0A9E2XHR1-F1
#
_cell.length_a   1.000
_cell.length_b   1.000
_cell.length_c   1.000
_cell.angle_alpha   90.00
_cell.angle_beta   90.00
_cell.angle_gamma   90.00
#
_symmetry.space_group_name_H-M   'P 1'
#
loop_
_entity.id
_entity.type
_entity.pdbx_description
1 polymer ?
#
loop_
_entity_poly.entity_id
_entity_poly.type
_entity_poly.pdbx_seq_one_letter_code
_entity_poly.pdbx_strand_id
1 'polypeptide(L)'
;MHTVVRDLSGYGRTPPDPQWPGEARVAVSLVINFEEGAEMSLSSGDAANEKVYEVTDEVLGVPDRCVESHFEYGTKVAWWRIADRLERLDVPATVSTCGRAAELSPWLVEDAVRRGHEIACHG
;
A
#
# COMPACT_ATOMS: atom_id res chain seq x y z
N MET A 1 38.73 8.65 -7.34
CA MET A 1 38.09 7.32 -7.20
C MET A 1 36.64 7.56 -6.81
N HIS A 2 35.68 7.07 -7.60
CA HIS A 2 34.26 7.19 -7.26
C HIS A 2 33.92 6.12 -6.22
N THR A 3 33.55 6.53 -5.01
CA THR A 3 33.00 5.61 -4.02
C THR A 3 31.57 5.27 -4.43
N VAL A 4 31.36 4.04 -4.93
CA VAL A 4 30.03 3.57 -5.31
C VAL A 4 29.40 2.91 -4.08
N VAL A 5 28.37 3.53 -3.51
CA VAL A 5 27.62 3.05 -2.32
C VAL A 5 26.52 2.04 -2.71
N ARG A 6 26.44 1.65 -3.98
CA ARG A 6 25.39 0.80 -4.54
C ARG A 6 26.00 -0.53 -5.01
N ASP A 7 25.38 -1.63 -4.62
CA ASP A 7 25.59 -2.90 -5.31
C ASP A 7 24.82 -2.89 -6.63
N LEU A 8 25.55 -2.87 -7.75
CA LEU A 8 24.99 -2.95 -9.09
C LEU A 8 25.15 -4.35 -9.71
N SER A 9 25.78 -5.28 -8.97
CA SER A 9 26.10 -6.63 -9.44
C SER A 9 25.06 -7.66 -9.00
N GLY A 10 24.60 -7.58 -7.74
CA GLY A 10 23.68 -8.56 -7.17
C GLY A 10 24.15 -10.00 -7.40
N TYR A 11 23.23 -10.89 -7.79
CA TYR A 11 23.54 -12.30 -8.09
C TYR A 11 24.09 -12.56 -9.50
N GLY A 12 24.14 -11.55 -10.38
CA GLY A 12 24.60 -11.71 -11.76
C GLY A 12 23.90 -12.86 -12.51
N ARG A 13 24.70 -13.71 -13.17
CA ARG A 13 24.20 -14.85 -13.99
C ARG A 13 23.87 -16.10 -13.16
N THR A 14 24.08 -16.07 -11.85
CA THR A 14 23.97 -17.23 -10.95
C THR A 14 23.06 -16.90 -9.77
N PRO A 15 21.76 -16.63 -10.00
CA PRO A 15 20.80 -16.49 -8.91
C PRO A 15 20.65 -17.81 -8.15
N PRO A 16 20.45 -17.77 -6.82
CA PRO A 16 20.18 -18.98 -6.05
C PRO A 16 18.85 -19.61 -6.45
N ASP A 17 18.74 -20.93 -6.29
CA ASP A 17 17.44 -21.61 -6.32
C ASP A 17 16.71 -21.31 -5.00
N PRO A 18 15.52 -20.67 -5.02
CA PRO A 18 14.82 -20.30 -3.81
C PRO A 18 14.15 -21.49 -3.09
N GLN A 19 14.07 -22.66 -3.72
CA GLN A 19 13.50 -23.88 -3.13
C GLN A 19 12.11 -23.65 -2.49
N TRP A 20 11.20 -23.02 -3.23
CA TRP A 20 9.88 -22.67 -2.70
C TRP A 20 9.12 -23.88 -2.18
N PRO A 21 8.29 -23.72 -1.13
CA PRO A 21 7.48 -24.80 -0.59
C PRO A 21 6.65 -25.50 -1.68
N GLY A 22 6.58 -26.84 -1.60
CA GLY A 22 5.83 -27.64 -2.57
C GLY A 22 6.40 -27.64 -3.99
N GLU A 23 7.69 -27.33 -4.15
CA GLU A 23 8.37 -27.28 -5.47
C GLU A 23 7.73 -26.24 -6.42
N ALA A 24 7.13 -25.19 -5.85
CA ALA A 24 6.47 -24.16 -6.62
C ALA A 24 7.46 -23.44 -7.55
N ARG A 25 7.03 -23.22 -8.80
CA ARG A 25 7.87 -22.55 -9.82
C ARG A 25 7.84 -21.02 -9.72
N VAL A 26 6.89 -20.48 -8.97
CA VAL A 26 6.69 -19.05 -8.75
C VAL A 26 6.07 -18.84 -7.38
N ALA A 27 6.56 -17.82 -6.67
CA ALA A 27 5.90 -17.27 -5.49
C ALA A 27 5.21 -15.97 -5.90
N VAL A 28 3.94 -15.81 -5.53
CA VAL A 28 3.17 -14.58 -5.78
C VAL A 28 2.92 -13.92 -4.43
N SER A 29 3.36 -12.68 -4.28
CA SER A 29 3.07 -11.85 -3.12
C SER A 29 2.09 -10.76 -3.52
N LEU A 30 0.89 -10.78 -2.94
CA LEU A 30 -0.09 -9.73 -3.13
C LEU A 30 0.06 -8.70 -2.01
N VAL A 31 0.37 -7.46 -2.41
CA VAL A 31 0.50 -6.34 -1.50
C VAL A 31 -0.64 -5.36 -1.77
N ILE A 32 -1.37 -5.01 -0.72
CA ILE A 32 -2.40 -3.97 -0.73
C ILE A 32 -1.84 -2.79 0.03
N ASN A 33 -1.67 -1.66 -0.63
CA ASN A 33 -1.31 -0.43 0.08
C ASN A 33 -2.56 0.12 0.77
N PHE A 34 -2.40 0.49 2.03
CA PHE A 34 -3.38 1.22 2.80
C PHE A 34 -2.78 2.56 3.20
N GLU A 35 -3.06 3.55 2.36
CA GLU A 35 -2.51 4.92 2.40
C GLU A 35 -3.61 5.95 2.67
N GLU A 36 -4.87 5.55 2.55
CA GLU A 36 -6.02 6.44 2.59
C GLU A 36 -6.26 7.04 3.99
N GLY A 37 -6.20 8.36 4.07
CA GLY A 37 -6.12 9.18 5.28
C GLY A 37 -4.70 9.62 5.64
N ALA A 38 -3.67 9.08 4.98
CA ALA A 38 -2.27 9.45 5.16
C ALA A 38 -1.68 10.25 4.00
N GLU A 39 -2.43 10.44 2.91
CA GLU A 39 -2.05 11.31 1.80
C GLU A 39 -1.85 12.76 2.26
N MET A 40 -1.05 13.50 1.50
CA MET A 40 -0.90 14.93 1.75
C MET A 40 -2.23 15.65 1.52
N SER A 41 -2.73 16.38 2.51
CA SER A 41 -3.89 17.24 2.32
C SER A 41 -3.82 18.53 3.15
N LEU A 42 -4.14 19.65 2.51
CA LEU A 42 -4.29 20.93 3.20
C LEU A 42 -5.40 20.90 4.26
N SER A 43 -6.46 20.10 4.09
CA SER A 43 -7.50 19.94 5.13
C SER A 43 -7.01 19.12 6.32
N SER A 44 -6.02 18.27 6.08
CA SER A 44 -5.29 17.45 7.05
C SER A 44 -4.14 18.18 7.75
N GLY A 45 -3.89 19.45 7.39
CA GLY A 45 -2.86 20.30 7.99
C GLY A 45 -1.49 20.20 7.33
N ASP A 46 -1.36 19.49 6.22
CA ASP A 46 -0.11 19.34 5.48
C ASP A 46 0.23 20.62 4.70
N ALA A 47 1.46 20.72 4.17
CA ALA A 47 1.92 21.91 3.44
C ALA A 47 1.41 21.99 1.99
N ALA A 48 0.89 20.88 1.46
CA ALA A 48 0.41 20.74 0.09
C ALA A 48 -0.68 19.66 0.01
N ASN A 49 -1.43 19.65 -1.10
CA ASN A 49 -2.28 18.52 -1.46
C ASN A 49 -1.45 17.44 -2.18
N GLU A 50 -1.97 16.22 -2.17
CA GLU A 50 -1.45 15.09 -2.93
C GLU A 50 -1.48 15.39 -4.44
N LYS A 51 -0.44 14.96 -5.16
CA LYS A 51 -0.20 15.31 -6.58
C LYS A 51 -0.10 14.09 -7.49
N VAL A 52 -0.12 12.90 -6.92
CA VAL A 52 -0.01 11.64 -7.66
C VAL A 52 -1.38 10.95 -7.79
N TYR A 53 -1.40 9.90 -8.61
CA TYR A 53 -2.57 9.06 -8.94
C TYR A 53 -3.47 9.60 -10.07
N GLU A 54 -4.79 9.63 -9.89
CA GLU A 54 -5.76 9.75 -10.98
C GLU A 54 -5.98 11.19 -11.49
N VAL A 55 -5.66 12.19 -10.66
CA VAL A 55 -5.83 13.62 -11.00
C VAL A 55 -4.46 14.27 -11.09
N THR A 56 -4.10 14.71 -12.29
CA THR A 56 -2.79 15.33 -12.55
C THR A 56 -2.79 16.85 -12.42
N ASP A 57 -3.98 17.46 -12.28
CA ASP A 57 -4.12 18.89 -12.08
C ASP A 57 -3.79 19.26 -10.64
N GLU A 58 -2.87 20.21 -10.46
CA GLU A 58 -2.44 20.64 -9.14
C GLU A 58 -3.37 21.73 -8.58
N VAL A 59 -4.00 21.46 -7.43
CA VAL A 59 -4.78 22.45 -6.67
C VAL A 59 -3.90 23.06 -5.59
N LEU A 60 -3.70 24.39 -5.65
CA LEU A 60 -2.81 25.12 -4.77
C LEU A 60 -3.56 26.02 -3.77
N GLY A 61 -3.07 26.06 -2.53
CA GLY A 61 -3.49 27.01 -1.51
C GLY A 61 -4.90 26.79 -0.92
N VAL A 62 -5.63 25.79 -1.40
CA VAL A 62 -6.95 25.39 -0.88
C VAL A 62 -7.07 23.86 -0.87
N PRO A 63 -7.88 23.26 0.02
CA PRO A 63 -8.10 21.81 0.04
C PRO A 63 -8.58 21.25 -1.30
N ASP A 64 -7.98 20.16 -1.74
CA ASP A 64 -8.39 19.42 -2.93
C ASP A 64 -9.45 18.37 -2.59
N ARG A 65 -10.73 18.77 -2.66
CA ARG A 65 -11.85 17.86 -2.38
C ARG A 65 -11.99 16.74 -3.39
N CYS A 66 -11.46 16.91 -4.61
CA CYS A 66 -11.51 15.88 -5.64
C CYS A 66 -10.62 14.72 -5.22
N VAL A 67 -9.34 14.99 -4.95
CA VAL A 67 -8.37 13.99 -4.51
C VAL A 67 -8.77 13.37 -3.17
N GLU A 68 -9.18 14.17 -2.18
CA GLU A 68 -9.68 13.63 -0.90
C GLU A 68 -10.82 12.61 -1.10
N SER A 69 -11.78 12.91 -1.98
CA SER A 69 -12.89 11.99 -2.26
C SER A 69 -12.45 10.68 -2.93
N HIS A 70 -11.35 10.70 -3.70
CA HIS A 70 -10.76 9.49 -4.28
C HIS A 70 -10.14 8.61 -3.20
N PHE A 71 -9.34 9.17 -2.29
CA PHE A 71 -8.78 8.44 -1.16
C PHE A 71 -9.89 7.90 -0.24
N GLU A 72 -10.93 8.69 0.04
CA GLU A 72 -12.06 8.23 0.85
C GLU A 72 -12.76 6.97 0.28
N TYR A 73 -12.73 6.75 -1.04
CA TYR A 73 -13.30 5.56 -1.64
C TYR A 73 -12.57 4.28 -1.21
N GLY A 74 -11.26 4.36 -0.98
CA GLY A 74 -10.43 3.23 -0.54
C GLY A 74 -10.96 2.57 0.72
N THR A 75 -11.11 3.36 1.78
CA THR A 75 -11.59 2.89 3.09
C THR A 75 -13.10 2.65 3.13
N LYS A 76 -13.89 3.43 2.39
CA LYS A 76 -15.35 3.31 2.39
C LYS A 76 -15.85 2.12 1.58
N VAL A 77 -15.16 1.75 0.50
CA VAL A 77 -15.69 0.80 -0.49
C VAL A 77 -14.64 -0.20 -0.99
N ALA A 78 -13.45 0.26 -1.38
CA ALA A 78 -12.49 -0.59 -2.10
C ALA A 78 -11.99 -1.75 -1.24
N TRP A 79 -11.61 -1.46 0.01
CA TRP A 79 -11.13 -2.47 0.96
C TRP A 79 -12.09 -3.66 1.06
N TRP A 80 -13.36 -3.40 1.35
CA TRP A 80 -14.38 -4.43 1.53
C TRP A 80 -14.53 -5.32 0.29
N ARG A 81 -14.49 -4.72 -0.90
CA ARG A 81 -14.57 -5.46 -2.15
C ARG A 81 -13.35 -6.36 -2.38
N ILE A 82 -12.16 -5.86 -2.07
CA ILE A 82 -10.91 -6.60 -2.23
C ILE A 82 -10.82 -7.72 -1.21
N ALA A 83 -11.04 -7.41 0.08
CA ALA A 83 -11.01 -8.36 1.18
C ALA A 83 -12.01 -9.52 0.98
N ASP A 84 -13.26 -9.22 0.60
CA ASP A 84 -14.26 -10.25 0.28
C ASP A 84 -13.84 -11.12 -0.91
N ARG A 85 -13.12 -10.55 -1.88
CA ARG A 85 -12.64 -11.32 -3.04
C ARG A 85 -11.49 -12.24 -2.65
N LEU A 86 -10.55 -11.78 -1.83
CA LEU A 86 -9.43 -12.56 -1.32
C LEU A 86 -9.92 -13.72 -0.44
N GLU A 87 -10.87 -13.44 0.46
CA GLU A 87 -11.48 -14.47 1.31
C GLU A 87 -12.14 -15.57 0.48
N ARG A 88 -12.93 -15.21 -0.55
CA ARG A 88 -13.56 -16.18 -1.45
C ARG A 88 -12.57 -17.05 -2.24
N LEU A 89 -11.36 -16.55 -2.44
CA LEU A 89 -10.30 -17.25 -3.17
C LEU A 89 -9.34 -17.99 -2.22
N ASP A 90 -9.51 -17.84 -0.91
CA ASP A 90 -8.58 -18.34 0.12
C ASP A 90 -7.13 -17.87 -0.13
N VAL A 91 -6.98 -16.59 -0.50
CA VAL A 91 -5.69 -15.98 -0.83
C VAL A 91 -5.27 -14.99 0.25
N PRO A 92 -4.13 -15.20 0.94
CA PRO A 92 -3.59 -14.21 1.86
C PRO A 92 -2.95 -13.03 1.11
N ALA A 93 -2.83 -11.90 1.81
CA ALA A 93 -2.18 -10.70 1.31
C ALA A 93 -1.41 -10.02 2.45
N THR A 94 -0.47 -9.16 2.08
CA THR A 94 0.21 -8.24 2.98
C THR A 94 -0.38 -6.84 2.79
N VAL A 95 -0.87 -6.23 3.87
CA VAL A 95 -1.39 -4.87 3.87
C VAL A 95 -0.28 -3.91 4.28
N SER A 96 0.29 -3.20 3.31
CA SER A 96 1.32 -2.19 3.52
C SER A 96 0.68 -0.91 4.04
N THR A 97 0.77 -0.68 5.35
CA THR A 97 -0.09 0.25 6.09
C THR A 97 0.66 1.48 6.56
N CYS A 98 0.22 2.67 6.17
CA CYS A 98 0.72 3.92 6.74
C CYS A 98 0.20 4.08 8.19
N GLY A 99 1.06 4.56 9.09
CA GLY A 99 0.72 4.73 10.50
C GLY A 99 -0.46 5.67 10.72
N ARG A 100 -0.48 6.83 10.03
CA ARG A 100 -1.59 7.78 10.08
C ARG A 100 -2.91 7.17 9.58
N ALA A 101 -2.85 6.36 8.53
CA ALA A 101 -4.03 5.67 8.00
C ALA A 101 -4.59 4.66 9.01
N ALA A 102 -3.71 3.89 9.68
CA ALA A 102 -4.09 2.97 10.75
C ALA A 102 -4.72 3.68 11.96
N GLU A 103 -4.20 4.84 12.36
CA GLU A 103 -4.75 5.64 13.46
C GLU A 103 -6.15 6.17 13.14
N LEU A 104 -6.37 6.61 11.90
CA LEU A 104 -7.65 7.20 11.48
C LEU A 104 -8.71 6.16 11.13
N SER A 105 -8.31 4.98 10.63
CA SER A 105 -9.22 3.90 10.26
C SER A 105 -8.82 2.55 10.88
N PRO A 106 -8.78 2.42 12.22
CA PRO A 106 -8.33 1.20 12.90
C PRO A 106 -9.20 -0.01 12.55
N TRP A 107 -10.48 0.19 12.24
CA TRP A 107 -11.41 -0.88 11.85
C TRP A 107 -10.95 -1.65 10.59
N LEU A 108 -10.21 -1.02 9.69
CA LEU A 108 -9.70 -1.67 8.48
C LEU A 108 -8.55 -2.61 8.82
N VAL A 109 -7.63 -2.15 9.67
CA VAL A 109 -6.51 -2.96 10.18
C VAL A 109 -7.06 -4.14 11.00
N GLU A 110 -8.05 -3.91 11.85
CA GLU A 110 -8.72 -4.96 12.62
C GLU A 110 -9.37 -6.01 11.71
N ASP A 111 -10.05 -5.58 10.64
CA ASP A 111 -10.65 -6.50 9.66
C ASP A 111 -9.58 -7.31 8.91
N ALA A 112 -8.49 -6.67 8.47
CA ALA A 112 -7.38 -7.33 7.80
C ALA A 112 -6.75 -8.43 8.68
N VAL A 113 -6.45 -8.12 9.95
CA VAL A 113 -5.92 -9.09 10.92
C VAL A 113 -6.90 -10.23 11.15
N ARG A 114 -8.19 -9.92 11.32
CA ARG A 114 -9.22 -10.94 11.53
C ARG A 114 -9.33 -11.92 10.35
N ARG A 115 -9.09 -11.45 9.12
CA ARG A 115 -9.09 -12.24 7.90
C ARG A 115 -7.76 -12.97 7.65
N GLY A 116 -6.77 -12.81 8.53
CA GLY A 116 -5.47 -13.49 8.44
C GLY A 116 -4.49 -12.84 7.46
N HIS A 117 -4.71 -11.58 7.08
CA HIS A 117 -3.74 -10.82 6.31
C HIS A 117 -2.59 -10.31 7.19
N GLU A 118 -1.39 -10.23 6.62
CA GLU A 118 -0.23 -9.63 7.28
C GLU A 118 -0.36 -8.11 7.30
N ILE A 119 0.03 -7.45 8.38
CA ILE A 119 0.14 -5.99 8.45
C ILE A 119 1.63 -5.61 8.38
N ALA A 120 2.01 -4.90 7.33
CA ALA A 120 3.35 -4.36 7.15
C ALA A 120 3.36 -2.84 7.36
N CYS A 121 4.49 -2.30 7.81
CA CYS A 121 4.65 -0.86 8.00
C CYS A 121 4.95 -0.17 6.65
N HIS A 122 4.19 0.86 6.33
CA HIS A 122 4.39 1.75 5.17
C HIS A 122 4.72 3.20 5.59
N GLY A 123 5.37 3.37 6.74
CA GLY A 123 5.76 4.68 7.26
C GLY A 123 4.75 5.28 8.22
#